data_AF-A0A151NJZ4-F1
#
_entry.id   AF-A0A151NJZ4-F1
#
_cell.length_a   1.000
_cell.length_b   1.000
_cell.length_c   1.000
_cell.angle_alpha   90.00
_cell.angle_beta   90.00
_cell.angle_gamma   90.00
#
_symmetry.space_group_name_H-M   'P 1'
#
loop_
_entity.id
_entity.type
_entity.pdbx_description
1 polymer ?
#
loop_
_entity_poly.entity_id
_entity_poly.type
_entity_poly.pdbx_seq_one_letter_code
_entity_poly.pdbx_strand_id
1 'polypeptide(L)'
;MFEDVLVVAVGFAFYDCSAVALLAPSAPCTACVSSPWGCHWCPRSHCCITGGSCPTGEVTIYNQNASVGGPRGSQVCPRLGAVKGSPLVPVGVEVTLDLEAHNLNLLGVPLPRLRCVLEVGRGLVEVEASPGGPYRLQCGPHAYDFGASAPQLRAPVYVTVGERWHLDTPSGLHVMLTTASAPRGVPHLPALPPLYIRIVCQVPPAEGGVSGPVEVAVGDQPPGVSIQHFTYQDPQLWELHPRIGPVAGGTQVTVTGEELATGPDVAVFLGDLPCSLVEPPAPGTLVCLTTGGTLGEAPLRVQFGKVLRHLTGGGGFHYAPNPNITWAWPRSSFCGGGRIIQAAV
;
A
#
# COMPACT_ATOMS: atom_id res chain seq x y z
N MET A 1 -21.39 -61.89 24.44
CA MET A 1 -21.19 -60.93 23.35
C MET A 1 -20.94 -59.60 24.02
N PHE A 2 -19.68 -59.18 24.12
CA PHE A 2 -19.35 -57.89 24.72
C PHE A 2 -19.42 -56.86 23.59
N GLU A 3 -20.32 -55.89 23.73
CA GLU A 3 -20.39 -54.74 22.83
C GLU A 3 -19.44 -53.66 23.33
N ASP A 4 -18.77 -52.98 22.40
CA ASP A 4 -17.86 -51.89 22.72
C ASP A 4 -18.65 -50.70 23.30
N VAL A 5 -18.32 -50.31 24.53
CA VAL A 5 -18.92 -49.14 25.21
C VAL A 5 -17.98 -47.95 25.03
N LEU A 6 -18.47 -46.88 24.40
CA LEU A 6 -17.75 -45.61 24.27
C LEU A 6 -17.58 -44.97 25.66
N VAL A 7 -16.37 -44.98 26.19
CA VAL A 7 -16.07 -44.45 27.54
C VAL A 7 -15.85 -42.94 27.55
N VAL A 8 -15.29 -42.38 26.47
CA VAL A 8 -15.07 -40.93 26.33
C VAL A 8 -15.00 -40.56 24.85
N ALA A 9 -15.49 -39.38 24.51
CA ALA A 9 -15.35 -38.77 23.19
C ALA A 9 -14.79 -37.36 23.33
N VAL A 10 -13.80 -37.03 22.51
CA VAL A 10 -13.26 -35.68 22.39
C VAL A 10 -13.25 -35.29 20.92
N GLY A 11 -13.45 -34.00 20.63
CA GLY A 11 -13.30 -33.49 19.28
C GLY A 11 -11.83 -33.47 18.89
N PHE A 12 -11.44 -34.30 17.93
CA PHE A 12 -10.14 -34.23 17.27
C PHE A 12 -10.35 -33.78 15.82
N ALA A 13 -9.62 -32.75 15.41
CA ALA A 13 -9.74 -32.20 14.05
C ALA A 13 -8.56 -32.63 13.19
N PHE A 14 -8.86 -33.23 12.05
CA PHE A 14 -7.90 -33.43 10.98
C PHE A 14 -7.92 -32.20 10.08
N TYR A 15 -6.73 -31.75 9.66
CA TYR A 15 -6.58 -30.61 8.77
C TYR A 15 -5.59 -30.92 7.66
N ASP A 16 -5.80 -30.28 6.51
CA ASP A 16 -4.89 -30.33 5.38
C ASP A 16 -4.63 -28.89 4.90
N CYS A 17 -3.41 -28.40 5.15
CA CYS A 17 -3.01 -27.06 4.75
C CYS A 17 -3.10 -26.87 3.23
N SER A 18 -2.85 -27.92 2.44
CA SER A 18 -2.96 -27.88 0.98
C SER A 18 -4.40 -27.55 0.56
N ALA A 19 -5.38 -28.11 1.26
CA ALA A 19 -6.79 -27.86 1.01
C ALA A 19 -7.24 -26.45 1.42
N VAL A 20 -6.65 -25.86 2.47
CA VAL A 20 -7.00 -24.50 2.94
C VAL A 20 -6.87 -23.47 1.82
N ALA A 21 -5.77 -23.50 1.07
CA ALA A 21 -5.56 -22.57 -0.04
C ALA A 21 -6.50 -22.85 -1.22
N LEU A 22 -6.82 -24.13 -1.50
CA LEU A 22 -7.73 -24.51 -2.58
C LEU A 22 -9.18 -24.10 -2.32
N LEU A 23 -9.60 -24.10 -1.05
CA LEU A 23 -10.94 -23.70 -0.63
C LEU A 23 -11.14 -22.19 -0.61
N ALA A 24 -10.07 -21.40 -0.72
CA ALA A 24 -10.10 -19.94 -0.74
C ALA A 24 -9.47 -19.38 -2.04
N PRO A 25 -10.11 -19.62 -3.20
CA PRO A 25 -9.51 -19.33 -4.51
C PRO A 25 -9.23 -17.83 -4.74
N SER A 26 -9.97 -16.93 -4.08
CA SER A 26 -9.74 -15.49 -4.18
C SER A 26 -8.61 -14.98 -3.28
N ALA A 27 -8.24 -15.70 -2.22
CA ALA A 27 -7.24 -15.27 -1.25
C ALA A 27 -6.47 -16.46 -0.62
N PRO A 28 -5.78 -17.27 -1.44
CA PRO A 28 -5.15 -18.51 -0.98
C PRO A 28 -4.04 -18.29 0.05
N CYS A 29 -3.23 -17.22 -0.06
CA CYS A 29 -2.16 -16.95 0.90
C CYS A 29 -2.74 -16.53 2.26
N THR A 30 -3.63 -15.54 2.25
CA THR A 30 -4.30 -15.03 3.46
C THR A 30 -5.02 -16.15 4.20
N ALA A 31 -5.77 -16.99 3.49
CA ALA A 31 -6.45 -18.14 4.09
C ALA A 31 -5.45 -19.13 4.72
N CYS A 32 -4.34 -19.40 4.03
CA CYS A 32 -3.29 -20.29 4.54
C CYS A 32 -2.67 -19.76 5.84
N VAL A 33 -2.19 -18.51 5.85
CA VAL A 33 -1.41 -17.97 6.99
C VAL A 33 -2.27 -17.48 8.14
N SER A 34 -3.57 -17.28 7.92
CA SER A 34 -4.57 -17.02 8.97
C SER A 34 -5.31 -18.28 9.41
N SER A 35 -4.97 -19.45 8.84
CA SER A 35 -5.53 -20.73 9.23
C SER A 35 -5.30 -21.00 10.72
N PRO A 36 -6.31 -21.52 11.46
CA PRO A 36 -6.15 -21.91 12.86
C PRO A 36 -5.19 -23.11 13.01
N TRP A 37 -4.91 -23.82 11.92
CA TRP A 37 -4.08 -25.03 11.90
C TRP A 37 -2.57 -24.77 11.79
N GLY A 38 -2.15 -23.50 11.81
CA GLY A 38 -0.72 -23.16 11.80
C GLY A 38 -0.04 -23.30 10.43
N CYS A 39 -0.79 -23.25 9.33
CA CYS A 39 -0.25 -23.43 7.98
C CYS A 39 0.65 -22.26 7.51
N HIS A 40 1.59 -22.54 6.62
CA HIS A 40 2.54 -21.57 6.06
C HIS A 40 2.42 -21.49 4.54
N TRP A 41 2.69 -20.33 3.96
CA TRP A 41 2.56 -20.09 2.53
C TRP A 41 3.90 -19.96 1.83
N CYS A 42 4.00 -20.58 0.65
CA CYS A 42 5.14 -20.56 -0.24
C CYS A 42 4.80 -19.74 -1.50
N PRO A 43 5.26 -18.46 -1.57
CA PRO A 43 4.83 -17.52 -2.60
C PRO A 43 5.19 -17.92 -4.03
N ARG A 44 6.35 -18.54 -4.24
CA ARG A 44 6.84 -18.87 -5.59
C ARG A 44 6.35 -20.26 -6.02
N SER A 45 6.24 -21.20 -5.08
CA SER A 45 5.66 -22.53 -5.32
C SER A 45 4.13 -22.53 -5.33
N HIS A 46 3.49 -21.44 -4.88
CA HIS A 46 2.03 -21.27 -4.80
C HIS A 46 1.34 -22.39 -4.01
N CYS A 47 1.91 -22.77 -2.87
CA CYS A 47 1.36 -23.85 -2.05
C CYS A 47 1.32 -23.49 -0.57
N CYS A 48 0.31 -24.05 0.10
CA CYS A 48 0.14 -23.96 1.54
C CYS A 48 0.64 -25.26 2.18
N ILE A 49 1.61 -25.14 3.09
CA ILE A 49 2.34 -26.26 3.67
C ILE A 49 2.13 -26.35 5.18
N THR A 50 2.35 -27.55 5.72
CA THR A 50 2.31 -27.83 7.17
C THR A 50 3.73 -27.93 7.71
N GLY A 51 4.12 -26.98 8.57
CA GLY A 51 5.43 -26.98 9.24
C GLY A 51 6.64 -26.79 8.30
N GLY A 52 7.79 -26.48 8.90
CA GLY A 52 9.04 -26.32 8.16
C GLY A 52 9.14 -25.03 7.34
N SER A 53 10.03 -25.04 6.34
CA SER A 53 10.25 -23.95 5.38
C SER A 53 9.92 -24.45 3.97
N CYS A 54 9.71 -23.52 3.04
CA CYS A 54 9.33 -23.85 1.67
C CYS A 54 10.34 -24.76 0.96
N PRO A 55 9.85 -25.71 0.14
CA PRO A 55 10.66 -26.82 -0.39
C PRO A 55 11.79 -26.38 -1.33
N THR A 56 11.67 -25.22 -1.95
CA THR A 56 12.61 -24.65 -2.92
C THR A 56 13.59 -23.65 -2.29
N GLY A 57 13.60 -23.52 -0.96
CA GLY A 57 14.39 -22.49 -0.26
C GLY A 57 13.90 -21.06 -0.50
N GLU A 58 12.67 -20.89 -1.01
CA GLU A 58 12.02 -19.59 -1.11
C GLU A 58 11.58 -19.04 0.26
N VAL A 59 11.29 -17.74 0.29
CA VAL A 59 10.80 -17.07 1.50
C VAL A 59 9.49 -17.71 1.95
N THR A 60 9.46 -18.21 3.17
CA THR A 60 8.25 -18.79 3.78
C THR A 60 7.48 -17.69 4.50
N ILE A 61 6.20 -17.53 4.17
CA ILE A 61 5.30 -16.65 4.93
C ILE A 61 4.67 -17.51 6.03
N TYR A 62 5.09 -17.26 7.26
CA TYR A 62 4.64 -18.04 8.40
C TYR A 62 3.22 -17.67 8.83
N ASN A 63 2.59 -18.62 9.50
CA ASN A 63 1.28 -18.40 10.12
C ASN A 63 1.36 -17.23 11.11
N GLN A 64 0.27 -16.47 11.25
CA GLN A 64 0.20 -15.36 12.20
C GLN A 64 0.48 -15.78 13.65
N ASN A 65 0.18 -17.03 14.01
CA ASN A 65 0.38 -17.58 15.36
C ASN A 65 1.75 -18.27 15.53
N ALA A 66 2.62 -18.26 14.51
CA ALA A 66 3.93 -18.93 14.57
C ALA A 66 4.95 -18.11 15.37
N SER A 67 5.66 -18.78 16.28
CA SER A 67 6.75 -18.23 17.10
C SER A 67 8.12 -18.36 16.43
N VAL A 68 8.21 -18.03 15.14
CA VAL A 68 9.44 -18.11 14.32
C VAL A 68 9.88 -16.71 13.88
N GLY A 69 11.20 -16.50 13.73
CA GLY A 69 11.75 -15.28 13.15
C GLY A 69 11.61 -15.28 11.62
N GLY A 70 10.75 -14.41 11.08
CA GLY A 70 10.50 -14.32 9.64
C GLY A 70 9.23 -13.54 9.29
N PRO A 71 8.92 -13.36 7.98
CA PRO A 71 7.68 -12.71 7.54
C PRO A 71 6.48 -13.58 7.93
N ARG A 72 5.47 -12.98 8.57
CA ARG A 72 4.31 -13.71 9.10
C ARG A 72 3.00 -12.95 8.96
N GLY A 73 1.91 -13.72 8.86
CA GLY A 73 0.56 -13.19 8.78
C GLY A 73 0.18 -12.64 7.40
N SER A 74 -1.11 -12.34 7.25
CA SER A 74 -1.72 -11.99 5.95
C SER A 74 -1.24 -10.66 5.37
N GLN A 75 -0.69 -9.75 6.17
CA GLN A 75 -0.20 -8.45 5.68
C GLN A 75 1.06 -8.58 4.79
N VAL A 76 1.77 -9.70 4.90
CA VAL A 76 2.96 -9.99 4.09
C VAL A 76 2.63 -10.80 2.84
N CYS A 77 1.37 -11.21 2.65
CA CYS A 77 0.94 -11.93 1.46
C CYS A 77 1.07 -11.07 0.19
N PRO A 78 1.45 -11.69 -0.95
CA PRO A 78 1.30 -11.08 -2.26
C PRO A 78 -0.19 -10.87 -2.56
N ARG A 79 -0.62 -9.60 -2.60
CA ARG A 79 -2.05 -9.26 -2.69
C ARG A 79 -2.31 -8.05 -3.60
N LEU A 80 -3.50 -8.01 -4.16
CA LEU A 80 -4.08 -6.83 -4.79
C LEU A 80 -4.72 -5.91 -3.74
N GLY A 81 -4.86 -4.65 -4.12
CA GLY A 81 -5.64 -3.64 -3.41
C GLY A 81 -6.73 -3.07 -4.31
N ALA A 82 -7.04 -1.79 -4.13
CA ALA A 82 -8.06 -1.11 -4.92
C ALA A 82 -7.60 -0.81 -6.35
N VAL A 83 -8.57 -0.54 -7.23
CA VAL A 83 -8.31 0.08 -8.53
C VAL A 83 -7.72 1.47 -8.30
N LYS A 84 -6.56 1.76 -8.90
CA LYS A 84 -5.97 3.10 -8.90
C LYS A 84 -6.61 3.93 -10.01
N GLY A 85 -6.91 5.18 -9.71
CA GLY A 85 -7.70 6.02 -10.60
C GLY A 85 -9.18 5.73 -10.42
N SER A 86 -9.97 5.72 -11.50
CA SER A 86 -11.39 5.40 -11.38
C SER A 86 -11.73 3.98 -11.84
N PRO A 87 -12.72 3.37 -11.18
CA PRO A 87 -13.21 2.04 -11.52
C PRO A 87 -14.15 2.02 -12.74
N LEU A 88 -14.49 3.17 -13.34
CA LEU A 88 -15.41 3.25 -14.49
C LEU A 88 -14.67 3.01 -15.81
N VAL A 89 -15.07 1.99 -16.57
CA VAL A 89 -14.44 1.64 -17.85
C VAL A 89 -15.47 1.77 -18.99
N PRO A 90 -15.28 2.70 -19.94
CA PRO A 90 -16.17 2.82 -21.09
C PRO A 90 -16.04 1.61 -22.02
N VAL A 91 -17.18 1.11 -22.49
CA VAL A 91 -17.23 0.01 -23.47
C VAL A 91 -16.65 0.44 -24.81
N GLY A 92 -15.85 -0.44 -25.43
CA GLY A 92 -15.28 -0.23 -26.77
C GLY A 92 -14.12 0.75 -26.86
N VAL A 93 -13.61 1.25 -25.73
CA VAL A 93 -12.43 2.11 -25.67
C VAL A 93 -11.26 1.34 -25.07
N GLU A 94 -10.08 1.43 -25.68
CA GLU A 94 -8.87 0.83 -25.11
C GLU A 94 -8.46 1.55 -23.83
N VAL A 95 -8.51 0.82 -22.71
CA VAL A 95 -8.16 1.34 -21.39
C VAL A 95 -7.12 0.44 -20.74
N THR A 96 -6.10 1.04 -20.14
CA THR A 96 -5.17 0.37 -19.22
C THR A 96 -5.71 0.43 -17.80
N LEU A 97 -5.74 -0.70 -17.10
CA LEU A 97 -6.23 -0.77 -15.72
C LEU A 97 -5.05 -0.82 -14.74
N ASP A 98 -4.96 0.16 -13.85
CA ASP A 98 -3.97 0.16 -12.78
C ASP A 98 -4.57 -0.37 -11.49
N LEU A 99 -3.94 -1.39 -10.93
CA LEU A 99 -4.31 -2.00 -9.65
C LEU A 99 -3.22 -1.70 -8.61
N GLU A 100 -3.64 -1.43 -7.39
CA GLU A 100 -2.72 -1.46 -6.26
C GLU A 100 -2.28 -2.91 -5.99
N ALA A 101 -1.00 -3.13 -5.73
CA ALA A 101 -0.47 -4.47 -5.45
C ALA A 101 0.65 -4.41 -4.42
N HIS A 102 0.75 -5.42 -3.55
CA HIS A 102 1.71 -5.47 -2.45
C HIS A 102 2.47 -6.79 -2.47
N ASN A 103 3.73 -6.75 -2.03
CA ASN A 103 4.59 -7.92 -1.83
C ASN A 103 4.80 -8.82 -3.08
N LEU A 104 4.64 -8.29 -4.29
CA LEU A 104 4.84 -9.04 -5.55
C LEU A 104 6.28 -9.53 -5.71
N ASN A 105 7.24 -8.86 -5.10
CA ASN A 105 8.65 -9.25 -5.08
C ASN A 105 8.89 -10.65 -4.48
N LEU A 106 7.96 -11.15 -3.66
CA LEU A 106 8.05 -12.50 -3.08
C LEU A 106 7.81 -13.61 -4.11
N LEU A 107 7.18 -13.31 -5.25
CA LEU A 107 6.90 -14.28 -6.31
C LEU A 107 8.16 -14.74 -7.07
N GLY A 108 9.28 -14.02 -6.90
CA GLY A 108 10.58 -14.34 -7.50
C GLY A 108 11.05 -13.33 -8.53
N VAL A 109 12.33 -13.46 -8.90
CA VAL A 109 12.99 -12.67 -9.94
C VAL A 109 13.62 -13.64 -10.93
N PRO A 110 13.24 -13.62 -12.23
CA PRO A 110 12.24 -12.73 -12.84
C PRO A 110 10.81 -13.01 -12.33
N LEU A 111 9.94 -12.00 -12.42
CA LEU A 111 8.54 -12.16 -12.05
C LEU A 111 7.87 -13.20 -12.97
N PRO A 112 6.99 -14.06 -12.43
CA PRO A 112 6.18 -14.96 -13.25
C PRO A 112 5.23 -14.15 -14.14
N ARG A 113 4.71 -14.80 -15.20
CA ARG A 113 3.69 -14.20 -16.06
C ARG A 113 2.43 -13.91 -15.25
N LEU A 114 2.02 -12.64 -15.22
CA LEU A 114 0.81 -12.19 -14.55
C LEU A 114 -0.25 -11.87 -15.61
N ARG A 115 -1.50 -12.24 -15.36
CA ARG A 115 -2.64 -11.86 -16.20
C ARG A 115 -3.74 -11.24 -15.36
N CYS A 116 -4.24 -10.08 -15.76
CA CYS A 116 -5.48 -9.56 -15.20
C CYS A 116 -6.64 -10.26 -15.90
N VAL A 117 -7.56 -10.79 -15.11
CA VAL A 117 -8.75 -11.48 -15.59
C VAL A 117 -9.98 -10.72 -15.12
N LEU A 118 -10.81 -10.34 -16.08
CA LEU A 118 -12.07 -9.65 -15.85
C LEU A 118 -13.23 -10.57 -16.23
N GLU A 119 -14.19 -10.70 -15.32
CA GLU A 119 -15.42 -11.44 -15.56
C GLU A 119 -16.45 -10.52 -16.23
N VAL A 120 -16.53 -10.61 -17.56
CA VAL A 120 -17.35 -9.72 -18.40
C VAL A 120 -18.56 -10.48 -18.93
N GLY A 121 -19.68 -10.34 -18.24
CA GLY A 121 -20.95 -10.99 -18.59
C GLY A 121 -20.88 -12.50 -18.38
N ARG A 122 -20.74 -13.27 -19.46
CA ARG A 122 -20.51 -14.73 -19.42
C ARG A 122 -19.11 -15.14 -19.88
N GLY A 123 -18.30 -14.18 -20.31
CA GLY A 123 -16.95 -14.40 -20.80
C GLY A 123 -15.89 -13.96 -19.80
N LEU A 124 -14.66 -14.40 -20.05
CA LEU A 124 -13.47 -13.94 -19.36
C LEU A 124 -12.63 -13.14 -20.35
N VAL A 125 -12.16 -11.98 -19.92
CA VAL A 125 -11.19 -11.18 -20.65
C VAL A 125 -9.86 -11.28 -19.90
N GLU A 126 -8.84 -11.81 -20.57
CA GLU A 126 -7.49 -11.93 -20.03
C GLU A 126 -6.55 -10.95 -20.73
N VAL A 127 -5.83 -10.15 -19.95
CA VAL A 127 -4.83 -9.21 -20.45
C VAL A 127 -3.52 -9.42 -19.70
N GLU A 128 -2.38 -9.25 -20.39
CA GLU A 128 -1.08 -9.33 -19.73
C GLU A 128 -0.93 -8.21 -18.70
N ALA A 129 -0.35 -8.54 -17.55
CA ALA A 129 -0.12 -7.61 -16.47
C ALA A 129 1.38 -7.44 -16.23
N SER A 130 1.81 -6.20 -16.04
CA SER A 130 3.20 -5.85 -15.79
C SER A 130 3.32 -4.92 -14.58
N PRO A 131 4.47 -4.91 -13.87
CA PRO A 131 4.69 -3.95 -12.80
C PRO A 131 4.66 -2.51 -13.35
N GLY A 132 3.71 -1.70 -12.86
CA GLY A 132 3.54 -0.29 -13.27
C GLY A 132 4.27 0.71 -12.38
N GLY A 133 5.09 0.23 -11.43
CA GLY A 133 5.79 1.03 -10.43
C GLY A 133 5.78 0.38 -9.04
N PRO A 134 6.25 1.09 -8.00
CA PRO A 134 6.15 0.61 -6.63
C PRO A 134 4.67 0.51 -6.24
N TYR A 135 4.29 -0.63 -5.68
CA TYR A 135 2.93 -0.94 -5.25
C TYR A 135 1.86 -0.88 -6.34
N ARG A 136 2.24 -1.02 -7.61
CA ARG A 136 1.32 -0.90 -8.76
C ARG A 136 1.50 -2.04 -9.74
N LEU A 137 0.39 -2.61 -10.14
CA LEU A 137 0.29 -3.58 -11.25
C LEU A 137 -0.55 -2.96 -12.36
N GLN A 138 0.00 -2.89 -13.56
CA GLN A 138 -0.65 -2.34 -14.74
C GLN A 138 -1.10 -3.46 -15.66
N CYS A 139 -2.40 -3.58 -15.86
CA CYS A 139 -3.00 -4.44 -16.87
C CYS A 139 -2.90 -3.76 -18.23
N GLY A 140 -2.55 -4.53 -19.26
CA GLY A 140 -2.40 -4.04 -20.63
C GLY A 140 -3.67 -3.36 -21.18
N PRO A 141 -3.53 -2.51 -22.22
CA PRO A 141 -4.65 -1.82 -22.83
C PRO A 141 -5.62 -2.82 -23.45
N HIS A 142 -6.92 -2.65 -23.18
CA HIS A 142 -7.95 -3.48 -23.80
C HIS A 142 -9.28 -2.74 -23.91
N ALA A 143 -10.04 -3.04 -24.96
CA ALA A 143 -11.38 -2.53 -25.17
C ALA A 143 -12.40 -3.58 -24.72
N TYR A 144 -13.07 -3.32 -23.61
CA TYR A 144 -14.03 -4.26 -23.02
C TYR A 144 -15.41 -4.09 -23.65
N ASP A 145 -16.08 -5.20 -23.91
CA ASP A 145 -17.47 -5.23 -24.38
C ASP A 145 -18.21 -6.39 -23.69
N PHE A 146 -19.42 -6.10 -23.21
CA PHE A 146 -20.27 -7.08 -22.54
C PHE A 146 -21.56 -7.37 -23.32
N GLY A 147 -21.74 -6.80 -24.51
CA GLY A 147 -22.79 -7.17 -25.47
C GLY A 147 -24.23 -7.09 -24.96
N ALA A 148 -24.48 -6.50 -23.78
CA ALA A 148 -25.79 -6.50 -23.14
C ALA A 148 -26.53 -5.18 -23.35
N SER A 149 -27.86 -5.25 -23.28
CA SER A 149 -28.77 -4.09 -23.20
C SER A 149 -28.71 -3.33 -21.87
N ALA A 150 -27.85 -3.75 -20.94
CA ALA A 150 -27.67 -3.09 -19.66
C ALA A 150 -26.77 -1.84 -19.81
N PRO A 151 -27.10 -0.72 -19.14
CA PRO A 151 -26.32 0.52 -19.22
C PRO A 151 -24.95 0.41 -18.52
N GLN A 152 -24.86 -0.46 -17.51
CA GLN A 152 -23.65 -0.71 -16.73
C GLN A 152 -23.56 -2.18 -16.31
N LEU A 153 -22.34 -2.68 -16.16
CA LEU A 153 -22.04 -4.02 -15.66
C LEU A 153 -20.94 -3.95 -14.61
N ARG A 154 -21.18 -4.55 -13.45
CA ARG A 154 -20.14 -4.79 -12.44
C ARG A 154 -19.32 -6.01 -12.86
N ALA A 155 -18.05 -5.79 -13.20
CA ALA A 155 -17.12 -6.83 -13.60
C ALA A 155 -16.07 -7.06 -12.49
N PRO A 156 -16.12 -8.20 -11.77
CA PRO A 156 -15.05 -8.61 -10.86
C PRO A 156 -13.70 -8.66 -11.58
N VAL A 157 -12.65 -8.27 -10.87
CA VAL A 157 -11.27 -8.30 -11.37
C VAL A 157 -10.40 -9.08 -10.40
N TYR A 158 -9.61 -10.01 -10.93
CA TYR A 158 -8.56 -10.70 -10.19
C TYR A 158 -7.32 -10.87 -11.08
N VAL A 159 -6.21 -11.26 -10.47
CA VAL A 159 -4.95 -11.49 -11.19
C VAL A 159 -4.52 -12.93 -10.99
N THR A 160 -4.14 -13.56 -12.09
CA THR A 160 -3.55 -14.90 -12.08
C THR A 160 -2.04 -14.84 -12.24
N VAL A 161 -1.37 -15.80 -11.62
CA VAL A 161 0.07 -16.06 -11.69
C VAL A 161 0.28 -17.37 -12.43
N GLY A 162 0.93 -17.31 -13.59
CA GLY A 162 0.98 -18.44 -14.53
C GLY A 162 -0.40 -18.74 -15.11
N GLU A 163 -0.79 -20.02 -15.17
CA GLU A 163 -2.07 -20.42 -15.80
C GLU A 163 -3.20 -20.70 -14.82
N ARG A 164 -2.91 -20.85 -13.52
CA ARG A 164 -3.89 -21.46 -12.59
C ARG A 164 -3.99 -20.81 -11.22
N TRP A 165 -3.01 -20.00 -10.83
CA TRP A 165 -2.92 -19.51 -9.46
C TRP A 165 -3.47 -18.10 -9.37
N HIS A 166 -4.20 -17.81 -8.31
CA HIS A 166 -4.73 -16.48 -8.06
C HIS A 166 -3.86 -15.75 -7.05
N LEU A 167 -3.66 -14.46 -7.28
CA LEU A 167 -3.13 -13.56 -6.28
C LEU A 167 -4.24 -13.19 -5.28
N ASP A 168 -3.88 -12.98 -4.01
CA ASP A 168 -4.87 -12.60 -3.01
C ASP A 168 -5.60 -11.31 -3.43
N THR A 169 -6.91 -11.41 -3.57
CA THR A 169 -7.77 -10.36 -4.11
C THR A 169 -8.81 -9.97 -3.07
N PRO A 170 -8.96 -8.67 -2.73
CA PRO A 170 -9.92 -8.25 -1.72
C PRO A 170 -11.35 -8.52 -2.17
N SER A 171 -12.21 -8.90 -1.22
CA SER A 171 -13.62 -9.17 -1.48
C SER A 171 -14.30 -7.93 -2.06
N GLY A 172 -14.78 -8.03 -3.30
CA GLY A 172 -15.45 -6.94 -3.98
C GLY A 172 -14.54 -6.03 -4.81
N LEU A 173 -13.31 -6.45 -5.17
CA LEU A 173 -12.57 -5.77 -6.23
C LEU A 173 -13.31 -5.93 -7.57
N HIS A 174 -13.75 -4.81 -8.15
CA HIS A 174 -14.47 -4.78 -9.41
C HIS A 174 -14.23 -3.46 -10.14
N VAL A 175 -14.47 -3.49 -11.45
CA VAL A 175 -14.66 -2.31 -12.29
C VAL A 175 -16.13 -2.24 -12.73
N MET A 176 -16.59 -1.05 -13.07
CA MET A 176 -17.92 -0.85 -13.67
C MET A 176 -17.74 -0.54 -15.15
N LEU A 177 -18.12 -1.50 -16.01
CA LEU A 177 -18.19 -1.29 -17.45
C LEU A 177 -19.45 -0.49 -17.77
N THR A 178 -19.36 0.53 -18.63
CA THR A 178 -20.53 1.35 -19.00
C THR A 178 -20.63 1.58 -20.50
N THR A 179 -21.83 1.37 -21.04
CA THR A 179 -22.17 1.72 -22.42
C THR A 179 -22.56 3.20 -22.44
N ALA A 180 -21.69 4.08 -22.95
CA ALA A 180 -21.97 5.51 -23.02
C ALA A 180 -23.04 5.89 -24.09
N SER A 181 -23.96 4.99 -24.41
CA SER A 181 -25.01 5.22 -25.41
C SER A 181 -26.29 5.73 -24.76
N ALA A 182 -26.44 7.06 -24.73
CA ALA A 182 -27.75 7.69 -24.59
C ALA A 182 -28.66 7.24 -25.76
N PRO A 183 -29.96 6.97 -25.52
CA PRO A 183 -30.91 6.74 -26.60
C PRO A 183 -30.96 7.98 -27.52
N ARG A 184 -30.74 7.77 -28.81
CA ARG A 184 -30.89 8.80 -29.85
C ARG A 184 -32.33 9.31 -29.83
N GLY A 185 -32.58 10.54 -29.37
CA GLY A 185 -33.91 11.13 -29.48
C GLY A 185 -34.29 12.32 -28.57
N VAL A 186 -33.47 12.76 -27.63
CA VAL A 186 -33.83 13.90 -26.76
C VAL A 186 -32.93 15.11 -27.04
N PRO A 187 -33.48 16.26 -27.46
CA PRO A 187 -32.75 17.52 -27.46
C PRO A 187 -32.77 18.12 -26.05
N HIS A 188 -31.61 18.65 -25.64
CA HIS A 188 -31.33 19.51 -24.48
C HIS A 188 -30.75 18.88 -23.19
N LEU A 189 -29.42 19.05 -23.13
CA LEU A 189 -28.50 19.28 -21.99
C LEU A 189 -27.75 18.11 -21.32
N PRO A 190 -26.50 18.39 -20.87
CA PRO A 190 -25.37 17.47 -20.90
C PRO A 190 -25.07 16.86 -19.53
N ALA A 191 -24.60 15.62 -19.52
CA ALA A 191 -23.67 15.11 -18.50
C ALA A 191 -23.27 13.69 -18.90
N LEU A 192 -22.22 13.58 -19.70
CA LEU A 192 -21.36 12.40 -19.63
C LEU A 192 -20.88 12.29 -18.17
N PRO A 193 -20.84 11.09 -17.55
CA PRO A 193 -20.09 10.94 -16.32
C PRO A 193 -18.62 11.28 -16.61
N PRO A 194 -17.89 11.92 -15.68
CA PRO A 194 -16.55 12.39 -15.94
C PRO A 194 -15.65 11.19 -16.22
N LEU A 195 -15.21 11.05 -17.48
CA LEU A 195 -13.81 10.69 -17.73
C LEU A 195 -13.01 11.56 -16.77
N TYR A 196 -12.19 10.94 -15.94
CA TYR A 196 -11.27 11.61 -15.03
C TYR A 196 -10.17 12.18 -15.90
N ILE A 197 -10.54 13.22 -16.64
CA ILE A 197 -9.65 14.09 -17.38
C ILE A 197 -8.85 14.79 -16.29
N ARG A 198 -7.68 14.20 -15.97
CA ARG A 198 -6.75 14.79 -15.02
C ARG A 198 -6.00 15.90 -15.74
N ILE A 199 -6.51 17.12 -15.62
CA ILE A 199 -5.81 18.32 -16.08
C ILE A 199 -4.70 18.61 -15.07
N VAL A 200 -3.45 18.51 -15.52
CA VAL A 200 -2.26 18.82 -14.69
C VAL A 200 -1.71 20.15 -15.15
N CYS A 201 -1.85 21.17 -14.32
CA CYS A 201 -1.28 22.49 -14.54
C CYS A 201 -0.20 22.77 -13.50
N GLN A 202 0.91 23.37 -13.92
CA GLN A 202 1.89 23.93 -12.99
C GLN A 202 1.53 25.40 -12.75
N VAL A 203 1.19 25.75 -11.51
CA VAL A 203 0.85 27.12 -11.14
C VAL A 203 2.12 27.98 -10.94
N PRO A 204 2.09 29.28 -11.25
CA PRO A 204 3.21 30.20 -10.97
C PRO A 204 3.34 30.46 -9.45
N PRO A 205 4.47 31.02 -9.00
CA PRO A 205 4.60 31.51 -7.63
C PRO A 205 3.58 32.60 -7.34
N ALA A 206 3.01 32.60 -6.13
CA ALA A 206 2.13 33.65 -5.62
C ALA A 206 2.57 34.08 -4.22
N GLU A 207 2.17 35.27 -3.78
CA GLU A 207 2.26 35.65 -2.37
C GLU A 207 1.26 34.79 -1.56
N GLY A 208 1.69 34.32 -0.38
CA GLY A 208 0.92 33.35 0.42
C GLY A 208 -0.46 33.87 0.83
N GLY A 209 -1.40 32.95 1.11
CA GLY A 209 -2.74 33.28 1.60
C GLY A 209 -3.78 33.59 0.51
N VAL A 210 -3.43 33.47 -0.76
CA VAL A 210 -4.39 33.58 -1.87
C VAL A 210 -5.18 32.27 -1.99
N SER A 211 -6.49 32.35 -1.84
CA SER A 211 -7.41 31.22 -2.01
C SER A 211 -8.48 31.56 -3.05
N GLY A 212 -8.74 30.66 -3.97
CA GLY A 212 -9.76 30.84 -5.00
C GLY A 212 -10.00 29.59 -5.83
N PRO A 213 -11.06 29.57 -6.66
CA PRO A 213 -11.28 28.46 -7.57
C PRO A 213 -10.21 28.42 -8.67
N VAL A 214 -9.93 27.23 -9.18
CA VAL A 214 -9.08 27.01 -10.34
C VAL A 214 -9.93 27.20 -11.59
N GLU A 215 -9.50 28.10 -12.46
CA GLU A 215 -10.14 28.37 -13.75
C GLU A 215 -9.29 27.80 -14.89
N VAL A 216 -9.92 27.07 -15.81
CA VAL A 216 -9.27 26.47 -16.97
C VAL A 216 -10.05 26.82 -18.24
N ALA A 217 -9.44 27.61 -19.13
CA ALA A 217 -9.99 27.95 -20.44
C ALA A 217 -9.31 27.14 -21.56
N VAL A 218 -10.06 26.79 -22.60
CA VAL A 218 -9.54 26.10 -23.80
C VAL A 218 -9.95 26.92 -25.03
N GLY A 219 -8.97 27.58 -25.67
CA GLY A 219 -9.23 28.51 -26.77
C GLY A 219 -10.08 29.70 -26.33
N ASP A 220 -11.05 30.10 -27.17
CA ASP A 220 -11.97 31.21 -26.90
C ASP A 220 -13.25 30.81 -26.14
N GLN A 221 -13.28 29.62 -25.52
CA GLN A 221 -14.43 29.19 -24.73
C GLN A 221 -14.40 29.73 -23.29
N PRO A 222 -15.56 29.90 -22.65
CA PRO A 222 -15.64 30.27 -21.23
C PRO A 222 -14.86 29.27 -20.35
N PRO A 223 -14.14 29.74 -19.32
CA PRO A 223 -13.38 28.85 -18.45
C PRO A 223 -14.28 27.91 -17.65
N GLY A 224 -13.83 26.67 -17.47
CA GLY A 224 -14.34 25.78 -16.45
C GLY A 224 -13.78 26.18 -15.08
N VAL A 225 -14.64 26.22 -14.06
CA VAL A 225 -14.30 26.70 -12.71
C VAL A 225 -14.43 25.55 -11.72
N SER A 226 -13.42 25.33 -10.88
CA SER A 226 -13.46 24.27 -9.88
C SER A 226 -14.42 24.59 -8.72
N ILE A 227 -15.04 23.54 -8.16
CA ILE A 227 -15.92 23.66 -6.98
C ILE A 227 -15.07 23.87 -5.71
N GLN A 228 -13.92 23.21 -5.62
CA GLN A 228 -12.99 23.38 -4.51
C GLN A 228 -12.10 24.60 -4.75
N HIS A 229 -11.68 25.24 -3.66
CA HIS A 229 -10.68 26.30 -3.72
C HIS A 229 -9.28 25.69 -3.70
N PHE A 230 -8.41 26.24 -4.53
CA PHE A 230 -6.97 26.09 -4.40
C PHE A 230 -6.45 27.22 -3.51
N THR A 231 -5.62 26.88 -2.54
CA THR A 231 -5.05 27.86 -1.60
C THR A 231 -3.54 27.79 -1.65
N TYR A 232 -2.90 28.94 -1.86
CA TYR A 232 -1.46 29.07 -1.67
C TYR A 232 -1.15 29.13 -0.18
N GLN A 233 -0.40 28.13 0.27
CA GLN A 233 0.03 27.97 1.65
C GLN A 233 1.54 28.19 1.73
N ASP A 234 2.01 28.68 2.87
CA ASP A 234 3.43 28.87 3.16
C ASP A 234 3.84 28.06 4.40
N PRO A 235 4.20 26.78 4.22
CA PRO A 235 4.49 25.88 5.34
C PRO A 235 5.63 26.40 6.22
N GLN A 236 5.34 26.57 7.51
CA GLN A 236 6.30 27.05 8.51
C GLN A 236 6.74 25.91 9.43
N LEU A 237 8.04 25.77 9.63
CA LEU A 237 8.62 24.77 10.54
C LEU A 237 9.00 25.46 11.86
N TRP A 238 8.41 25.04 12.98
CA TRP A 238 8.63 25.70 14.27
C TRP A 238 9.59 24.92 15.17
N GLU A 239 9.35 23.63 15.37
CA GLU A 239 10.15 22.84 16.31
C GLU A 239 10.47 21.44 15.77
N LEU A 240 11.55 20.87 16.31
CA LEU A 240 12.00 19.50 16.09
C LEU A 240 12.22 18.82 17.44
N HIS A 241 11.61 17.65 17.66
CA HIS A 241 11.78 16.87 18.89
C HIS A 241 11.81 15.35 18.63
N PRO A 242 12.77 14.59 19.18
CA PRO A 242 13.94 15.06 19.94
C PRO A 242 14.98 15.72 19.01
N ARG A 243 15.83 16.59 19.58
CA ARG A 243 16.92 17.26 18.84
C ARG A 243 18.22 16.46 18.80
N ILE A 244 18.28 15.30 19.46
CA ILE A 244 19.50 14.49 19.61
C ILE A 244 19.16 13.01 19.41
N GLY A 245 20.03 12.27 18.73
CA GLY A 245 19.94 10.81 18.63
C GLY A 245 21.23 10.17 18.08
N PRO A 246 21.33 8.83 18.06
CA PRO A 246 22.56 8.13 17.72
C PRO A 246 22.90 8.25 16.23
N VAL A 247 24.20 8.24 15.91
CA VAL A 247 24.73 8.22 14.54
C VAL A 247 24.26 7.02 13.71
N ALA A 248 23.80 5.93 14.34
CA ALA A 248 23.16 4.82 13.64
C ALA A 248 21.81 5.18 12.98
N GLY A 249 21.19 6.29 13.36
CA GLY A 249 19.83 6.64 12.94
C GLY A 249 18.77 5.88 13.71
N GLY A 250 17.56 5.79 13.15
CA GLY A 250 16.41 5.11 13.75
C GLY A 250 15.71 5.90 14.86
N THR A 251 16.11 7.14 15.13
CA THR A 251 15.37 8.03 16.03
C THR A 251 14.11 8.53 15.33
N GLN A 252 12.95 8.35 15.97
CA GLN A 252 11.70 8.96 15.55
C GLN A 252 11.70 10.43 15.98
N VAL A 253 11.56 11.32 15.00
CA VAL A 253 11.59 12.76 15.20
C VAL A 253 10.28 13.37 14.71
N THR A 254 9.73 14.23 15.54
CA THR A 254 8.51 14.99 15.29
C THR A 254 8.91 16.43 14.96
N VAL A 255 8.54 16.88 13.77
CA VAL A 255 8.59 18.28 13.36
C VAL A 255 7.21 18.89 13.58
N THR A 256 7.13 20.00 14.30
CA THR A 256 5.89 20.77 14.46
C THR A 256 5.94 22.06 13.66
N GLY A 257 4.78 22.54 13.24
CA GLY A 257 4.68 23.70 12.39
C GLY A 257 3.25 23.99 11.96
N GLU A 258 3.11 24.68 10.84
CA GLU A 258 1.83 25.09 10.26
C GLU A 258 1.83 24.84 8.75
N GLU A 259 0.66 24.47 8.22
CA GLU A 259 0.44 24.14 6.80
C GLU A 259 1.35 23.03 6.26
N LEU A 260 1.80 22.10 7.11
CA LEU A 260 2.76 21.05 6.73
C LEU A 260 2.19 19.96 5.81
N ALA A 261 0.88 19.94 5.58
CA ALA A 261 0.22 19.06 4.62
C ALA A 261 0.10 19.69 3.22
N THR A 262 0.88 20.72 2.92
CA THR A 262 0.85 21.43 1.63
C THR A 262 1.42 20.56 0.50
N GLY A 263 0.51 19.90 -0.22
CA GLY A 263 0.81 19.13 -1.43
C GLY A 263 1.23 17.68 -1.18
N PRO A 264 1.25 16.84 -2.24
CA PRO A 264 1.54 15.41 -2.12
C PRO A 264 3.05 15.10 -2.00
N ASP A 265 3.92 16.00 -2.44
CA ASP A 265 5.36 15.78 -2.55
C ASP A 265 6.12 16.47 -1.41
N VAL A 266 6.06 15.88 -0.21
CA VAL A 266 6.78 16.35 0.99
C VAL A 266 7.95 15.41 1.31
N ALA A 267 9.16 15.94 1.39
CA ALA A 267 10.36 15.18 1.76
C ALA A 267 11.13 15.87 2.88
N VAL A 268 11.55 15.11 3.90
CA VAL A 268 12.25 15.63 5.09
C VAL A 268 13.72 15.19 5.05
N PHE A 269 14.63 16.09 5.41
CA PHE A 269 16.06 15.87 5.42
C PHE A 269 16.70 16.42 6.69
N LEU A 270 17.70 15.72 7.21
CA LEU A 270 18.58 16.15 8.29
C LEU A 270 20.01 16.20 7.77
N GLY A 271 20.54 17.40 7.55
CA GLY A 271 21.72 17.58 6.71
C GLY A 271 21.38 17.11 5.29
N ASP A 272 22.26 16.31 4.69
CA ASP A 272 22.06 15.70 3.35
C ASP A 272 21.40 14.33 3.38
N LEU A 273 20.95 13.89 4.56
CA LEU A 273 20.40 12.56 4.76
C LEU A 273 18.87 12.61 4.79
N PRO A 274 18.17 11.69 4.10
CA PRO A 274 16.72 11.65 4.11
C PRO A 274 16.19 11.16 5.47
N CYS A 275 15.09 11.75 5.93
CA CYS A 275 14.32 11.28 7.09
C CYS A 275 13.02 10.65 6.59
N SER A 276 12.84 9.35 6.79
CA SER A 276 11.71 8.61 6.22
C SER A 276 10.43 8.89 7.00
N LEU A 277 9.42 9.48 6.35
CA LEU A 277 8.11 9.73 6.96
C LEU A 277 7.47 8.41 7.42
N VAL A 278 7.00 8.37 8.66
CA VAL A 278 6.33 7.22 9.28
C VAL A 278 4.83 7.26 9.02
N GLU A 279 4.27 8.48 8.98
CA GLU A 279 2.86 8.76 8.80
C GLU A 279 2.67 9.82 7.70
N PRO A 280 1.48 9.89 7.05
CA PRO A 280 1.17 10.95 6.11
C PRO A 280 1.30 12.34 6.75
N PRO A 281 1.77 13.37 6.01
CA PRO A 281 1.84 14.74 6.52
C PRO A 281 0.51 15.24 7.07
N ALA A 282 0.52 15.70 8.32
CA ALA A 282 -0.63 16.37 8.95
C ALA A 282 -0.44 17.89 8.90
N PRO A 283 -1.51 18.70 9.00
CA PRO A 283 -1.41 20.15 8.87
C PRO A 283 -0.41 20.83 9.83
N GLY A 284 -0.19 20.25 11.02
CA GLY A 284 0.72 20.82 12.02
C GLY A 284 1.91 19.95 12.42
N THR A 285 2.02 18.73 11.88
CA THR A 285 3.05 17.78 12.32
C THR A 285 3.57 16.89 11.19
N LEU A 286 4.88 16.64 11.20
CA LEU A 286 5.53 15.60 10.39
C LEU A 286 6.29 14.66 11.33
N VAL A 287 6.11 13.35 11.16
CA VAL A 287 6.81 12.32 11.94
C VAL A 287 7.70 11.52 11.01
N CYS A 288 9.01 11.52 11.25
CA CYS A 288 9.97 10.83 10.42
C CYS A 288 11.02 10.06 11.23
N LEU A 289 11.62 9.04 10.62
CA LEU A 289 12.73 8.27 11.17
C LEU A 289 14.05 8.73 10.54
N THR A 290 14.99 9.09 11.40
CA THR A 290 16.36 9.45 10.98
C THR A 290 17.08 8.27 10.33
N THR A 291 17.86 8.52 9.28
CA THR A 291 18.83 7.54 8.76
C THR A 291 20.17 7.65 9.50
N GLY A 292 21.06 6.67 9.30
CA GLY A 292 22.41 6.74 9.84
C GLY A 292 23.20 7.92 9.26
N GLY A 293 23.98 8.60 10.10
CA GLY A 293 24.68 9.82 9.75
C GLY A 293 26.03 9.99 10.46
N THR A 294 26.60 11.19 10.32
CA THR A 294 27.89 11.56 10.90
C THR A 294 27.71 12.34 12.20
N LEU A 295 28.66 12.22 13.13
CA LEU A 295 28.68 12.97 14.38
C LEU A 295 28.56 14.48 14.13
N GLY A 296 27.72 15.15 14.92
CA GLY A 296 27.57 16.60 14.90
C GLY A 296 26.18 17.08 14.49
N GLU A 297 26.09 18.38 14.20
CA GLU A 297 24.82 19.03 13.85
C GLU A 297 24.42 18.76 12.39
N ALA A 298 23.13 18.48 12.21
CA ALA A 298 22.48 18.23 10.94
C ALA A 298 21.25 19.15 10.83
N PRO A 299 21.29 20.20 9.96
CA PRO A 299 20.17 21.14 9.84
C PRO A 299 18.92 20.46 9.28
N LEU A 300 17.74 20.80 9.83
CA LEU A 300 16.47 20.31 9.27
C LEU A 300 16.15 21.08 7.98
N ARG A 301 15.81 20.32 6.93
CA ARG A 301 15.28 20.86 5.68
C ARG A 301 14.05 20.05 5.28
N VAL A 302 12.97 20.72 4.95
CA VAL A 302 11.75 20.08 4.41
C VAL A 302 11.49 20.64 3.03
N GLN A 303 11.34 19.76 2.06
CA GLN A 303 11.03 20.09 0.68
C GLN A 303 9.53 19.90 0.44
N PHE A 304 8.88 20.96 -0.04
CA PHE A 304 7.48 20.98 -0.48
C PHE A 304 7.47 21.23 -1.99
N GLY A 305 7.33 20.17 -2.78
CA GLY A 305 7.48 20.24 -4.23
C GLY A 305 8.86 20.78 -4.65
N LYS A 306 8.92 22.03 -5.13
CA LYS A 306 10.16 22.71 -5.56
C LYS A 306 10.75 23.66 -4.51
N VAL A 307 10.07 23.85 -3.39
CA VAL A 307 10.42 24.84 -2.37
C VAL A 307 11.04 24.16 -1.16
N LEU A 308 12.09 24.75 -0.61
CA LEU A 308 12.76 24.28 0.59
C LEU A 308 12.43 25.19 1.78
N ARG A 309 12.16 24.58 2.93
CA ARG A 309 11.89 25.26 4.21
C ARG A 309 12.85 24.77 5.28
N HIS A 310 13.17 25.67 6.21
CA HIS A 310 14.09 25.47 7.32
C HIS A 310 13.37 25.77 8.64
N LEU A 311 13.91 25.26 9.76
CA LEU A 311 13.39 25.59 11.09
C LEU A 311 13.46 27.10 11.35
N THR A 312 12.31 27.67 11.72
CA THR A 312 12.20 29.04 12.21
C THR A 312 12.93 29.13 13.55
N GLY A 313 13.97 29.97 13.62
CA GLY A 313 14.86 30.05 14.79
C GLY A 313 16.16 29.26 14.66
N GLY A 314 16.36 28.53 13.55
CA GLY A 314 17.60 27.83 13.25
C GLY A 314 17.84 26.56 14.06
N GLY A 315 19.01 25.94 13.82
CA GLY A 315 19.40 24.67 14.40
C GLY A 315 18.85 23.46 13.65
N GLY A 316 18.92 22.30 14.29
CA GLY A 316 18.54 21.03 13.66
C GLY A 316 18.64 19.87 14.63
N PHE A 317 18.99 18.71 14.09
CA PHE A 317 19.23 17.49 14.83
C PHE A 317 20.72 17.32 15.12
N HIS A 318 21.08 16.76 16.26
CA HIS A 318 22.46 16.47 16.63
C HIS A 318 22.66 14.95 16.70
N TYR A 319 23.50 14.44 15.80
CA TYR A 319 23.91 13.05 15.82
C TYR A 319 25.00 12.85 16.89
N ALA A 320 24.63 12.12 17.94
CA ALA A 320 25.48 11.74 19.05
C ALA A 320 26.09 10.34 18.84
N PRO A 321 27.18 9.98 19.54
CA PRO A 321 27.73 8.63 19.50
C PRO A 321 26.69 7.56 19.84
N ASN A 322 26.82 6.38 19.23
CA ASN A 322 25.93 5.26 19.56
C ASN A 322 26.06 4.92 21.06
N PRO A 323 24.93 4.67 21.75
CA PRO A 323 24.96 4.27 23.16
C PRO A 323 25.74 2.96 23.33
N ASN A 324 26.60 2.88 24.33
CA ASN A 324 27.38 1.68 24.62
C ASN A 324 26.94 1.08 25.95
N ILE A 325 26.16 0.00 25.91
CA ILE A 325 25.68 -0.67 27.12
C ILE A 325 26.84 -1.39 27.80
N THR A 326 27.30 -0.87 28.94
CA THR A 326 28.46 -1.40 29.65
C THR A 326 28.10 -2.55 30.58
N TRP A 327 26.90 -2.52 31.17
CA TRP A 327 26.40 -3.61 32.01
C TRP A 327 24.88 -3.69 32.01
N ALA A 328 24.38 -4.90 32.24
CA ALA A 328 22.98 -5.17 32.50
C ALA A 328 22.85 -6.15 33.68
N TRP A 329 21.94 -5.86 34.60
CA TRP A 329 21.67 -6.69 35.77
C TRP A 329 20.16 -6.83 35.99
N PRO A 330 19.66 -8.04 36.31
CA PRO A 330 20.40 -9.29 36.56
C PRO A 330 20.77 -10.04 35.28
N ARG A 331 21.83 -10.87 35.33
CA ARG A 331 22.40 -11.59 34.16
C ARG A 331 21.56 -12.78 33.68
N SER A 332 20.48 -13.12 34.39
CA SER A 332 19.64 -14.28 34.08
C SER A 332 18.16 -14.00 34.37
N SER A 333 17.30 -14.63 33.59
CA SER A 333 15.84 -14.57 33.72
C SER A 333 15.23 -15.97 33.60
N PHE A 334 13.96 -16.10 33.97
CA PHE A 334 13.17 -17.32 33.81
C PHE A 334 12.50 -17.35 32.43
N CYS A 335 12.22 -18.55 31.89
CA CYS A 335 11.70 -18.73 30.52
C CYS A 335 10.37 -18.01 30.24
N GLY A 336 9.57 -17.71 31.28
CA GLY A 336 8.30 -16.98 31.16
C GLY A 336 8.42 -15.47 30.97
N GLY A 337 9.63 -14.88 31.06
CA GLY A 337 9.85 -13.44 30.85
C GLY A 337 9.28 -12.54 31.96
N GLY A 338 9.28 -11.22 31.77
CA GLY A 338 8.69 -10.25 32.73
C GLY A 338 9.62 -9.77 33.86
N ARG A 339 10.89 -10.17 33.88
CA ARG A 339 11.88 -9.67 34.83
C ARG A 339 12.38 -8.28 34.44
N ILE A 340 12.37 -7.33 35.39
CA ILE A 340 12.95 -6.00 35.21
C ILE A 340 14.49 -6.13 35.14
N ILE A 341 15.08 -5.54 34.10
CA ILE A 341 16.53 -5.46 33.90
C ILE A 341 16.94 -3.99 34.02
N GLN A 342 17.98 -3.74 34.80
CA GLN A 342 18.67 -2.47 34.86
C GLN A 342 19.87 -2.53 33.92
N ALA A 343 20.04 -1.53 33.07
CA ALA A 343 21.21 -1.40 32.22
C ALA A 343 21.81 0.00 32.38
N ALA A 344 23.13 0.11 32.28
CA ALA A 344 23.80 1.40 32.17
C ALA A 344 24.39 1.58 30.77
N VAL A 345 24.22 2.79 30.26
CA VAL A 345 24.73 3.30 28.99
C VAL A 345 25.88 4.25 29.27
#